data_AF-A0A9E4UBS4-F1
#
_entry.id   AF-A0A9E4UBS4-F1
#
_cell.length_a   1.000
_cell.length_b   1.000
_cell.length_c   1.000
_cell.angle_alpha   90.00
_cell.angle_beta   90.00
_cell.angle_gamma   90.00
#
_symmetry.space_group_name_H-M   'P 1'
#
loop_
_entity.id
_entity.type
_entity.pdbx_description
1 polymer ?
#
loop_
_entity_poly.entity_id
_entity_poly.type
_entity_poly.pdbx_seq_one_letter_code
_entity_poly.pdbx_strand_id
1 'polypeptide(L)'
;MTVLKYSLDEFVHDMSDLMEGPADQEKLFDKGSSYLERLINSPDAIPDEFRNPSGNSNHGSYLLHYGDNGLLVTAVVWGAGDHLGPHDHRTWGMI
;
A
#
# COMPACT_ATOMS: atom_id res chain seq x y z
N MET A 1 13.65 -24.14 3.66
CA MET A 1 13.79 -23.09 2.63
C MET A 1 13.10 -21.86 3.16
N THR A 2 13.85 -20.81 3.50
CA THR A 2 13.29 -19.50 3.83
C THR A 2 12.79 -18.92 2.51
N VAL A 3 11.48 -18.88 2.30
CA VAL A 3 10.91 -18.13 1.19
C VAL A 3 11.28 -16.67 1.44
N LEU A 4 12.05 -16.06 0.54
CA LEU A 4 12.27 -14.62 0.57
C LEU A 4 10.88 -13.96 0.46
N LYS A 5 10.44 -13.33 1.55
CA LYS A 5 9.17 -12.61 1.62
C LYS A 5 9.34 -11.28 0.89
N TYR A 6 8.35 -10.90 0.08
CA TYR A 6 8.36 -9.65 -0.66
C TYR A 6 8.15 -8.49 0.30
N SER A 7 9.14 -7.61 0.39
CA SER A 7 9.21 -6.51 1.34
C SER A 7 8.50 -5.25 0.84
N LEU A 8 8.23 -4.31 1.77
CA LEU A 8 7.71 -3.00 1.43
C LEU A 8 8.67 -2.22 0.52
N ASP A 9 9.98 -2.32 0.76
CA ASP A 9 11.00 -1.64 -0.06
C ASP A 9 11.00 -2.17 -1.49
N GLU A 10 10.89 -3.49 -1.68
CA GLU A 10 10.77 -4.10 -3.01
C GLU A 10 9.46 -3.71 -3.70
N PHE A 11 8.34 -3.62 -2.96
CA PHE A 11 7.08 -3.13 -3.50
C PHE A 11 7.19 -1.67 -3.97
N VAL A 12 7.78 -0.80 -3.16
CA VAL A 12 7.99 0.62 -3.49
C VAL A 12 8.88 0.76 -4.73
N HIS A 13 9.96 -0.01 -4.80
CA HIS A 13 10.84 -0.06 -5.96
C HIS A 13 10.08 -0.49 -7.22
N ASP A 14 9.42 -1.65 -7.20
CA ASP A 14 8.74 -2.20 -8.37
C ASP A 14 7.57 -1.32 -8.84
N MET A 15 6.84 -0.70 -7.91
CA MET A 15 5.78 0.27 -8.26
C MET A 15 6.36 1.56 -8.86
N SER A 16 7.49 2.04 -8.34
CA SER A 16 8.14 3.25 -8.87
C SER A 16 8.63 3.03 -10.29
N ASP A 17 9.31 1.90 -10.54
CA ASP A 17 9.73 1.48 -11.88
C ASP A 17 8.54 1.33 -12.85
N LEU A 18 7.43 0.75 -12.36
CA LEU A 18 6.22 0.59 -13.15
C LEU A 18 5.60 1.94 -13.55
N MET A 19 5.63 2.93 -12.65
CA MET A 19 5.10 4.27 -12.89
C MET A 19 5.99 5.13 -13.82
N GLU A 20 7.30 4.92 -13.80
CA GLU A 20 8.24 5.62 -14.69
C GLU A 20 8.24 5.06 -16.13
N GLY A 21 7.78 3.82 -16.30
CA GLY A 21 7.64 3.17 -17.60
C GLY A 21 6.46 3.70 -18.44
N PRO A 22 6.37 3.31 -19.74
CA PRO A 22 5.27 3.69 -20.64
C PRO A 22 3.97 2.94 -20.35
N ALA A 23 3.64 2.70 -19.08
CA ALA A 23 2.45 1.98 -18.69
C ALA A 23 1.20 2.83 -18.94
N ASP A 24 0.27 2.30 -19.73
CA ASP A 24 -1.11 2.76 -19.68
C ASP A 24 -1.76 2.31 -18.35
N GLN A 25 -2.93 2.86 -18.05
CA GLN A 25 -3.61 2.60 -16.79
C GLN A 25 -3.92 1.10 -16.61
N GLU A 26 -4.29 0.38 -17.67
CA GLU A 26 -4.58 -1.06 -17.61
C GLU A 26 -3.35 -1.86 -17.14
N LYS A 27 -2.18 -1.64 -17.76
CA LYS A 27 -0.94 -2.30 -17.34
C LYS A 27 -0.51 -1.93 -15.92
N LEU A 28 -0.75 -0.69 -15.50
CA LEU A 28 -0.48 -0.25 -14.14
C LEU A 28 -1.28 -1.09 -13.14
N PHE A 29 -2.59 -1.28 -13.37
CA PHE A 29 -3.45 -2.09 -12.51
C PHE A 29 -3.12 -3.58 -12.55
N ASP A 30 -2.87 -4.16 -13.72
CA ASP A 30 -2.54 -5.60 -13.84
C ASP A 30 -1.25 -5.94 -13.08
N LYS A 31 -0.17 -5.18 -13.30
CA LYS A 31 1.10 -5.45 -12.64
C LYS A 31 1.11 -5.00 -11.18
N GLY A 32 0.58 -3.80 -10.90
CA GLY A 32 0.57 -3.24 -9.56
C GLY A 32 -0.25 -4.08 -8.57
N SER A 33 -1.39 -4.62 -9.02
CA SER A 33 -2.19 -5.53 -8.18
C SER A 33 -1.44 -6.83 -7.85
N SER A 34 -0.67 -7.39 -8.79
CA SER A 34 0.19 -8.56 -8.53
C SER A 34 1.31 -8.25 -7.52
N TYR A 35 1.89 -7.05 -7.56
CA TYR A 35 2.87 -6.62 -6.55
C TYR A 35 2.22 -6.46 -5.18
N LEU A 36 1.04 -5.84 -5.12
CA LEU A 36 0.28 -5.68 -3.87
C LEU A 36 -0.11 -7.03 -3.27
N GLU A 37 -0.56 -7.98 -4.10
CA GLU A 37 -0.86 -9.35 -3.66
C GLU A 37 0.36 -10.02 -3.00
N ARG A 38 1.55 -9.88 -3.60
CA ARG A 38 2.80 -10.41 -3.02
C ARG A 38 3.12 -9.75 -1.67
N LEU A 39 2.87 -8.44 -1.55
CA LEU A 39 3.15 -7.68 -0.32
C LEU A 39 2.23 -8.12 0.82
N ILE A 40 0.91 -8.20 0.58
CA ILE A 40 -0.06 -8.58 1.63
C ILE A 40 0.06 -10.04 2.06
N ASN A 41 0.61 -10.91 1.19
CA ASN A 41 0.94 -12.29 1.54
C ASN A 41 2.25 -12.42 2.34
N SER A 42 2.90 -11.30 2.67
CA SER A 42 4.07 -11.23 3.54
C SER A 42 3.68 -10.57 4.87
N PRO A 43 3.26 -11.35 5.90
CA PRO A 43 2.64 -10.82 7.12
C PRO A 43 3.52 -9.83 7.90
N ASP A 44 4.83 -9.91 7.68
CA ASP A 44 5.84 -9.12 8.39
C ASP A 44 6.30 -7.89 7.61
N ALA A 45 5.75 -7.63 6.42
CA ALA A 45 6.24 -6.60 5.51
C ALA A 45 6.00 -5.16 6.00
N ILE A 46 4.99 -4.93 6.84
CA ILE A 46 4.66 -3.62 7.40
C ILE A 46 5.07 -3.60 8.87
N PRO A 47 5.88 -2.66 9.38
CA PRO A 47 6.22 -2.63 10.82
C PRO A 47 5.00 -2.58 11.76
N ASP A 48 5.10 -3.19 12.95
CA ASP A 48 3.99 -3.36 13.90
C ASP A 48 3.38 -2.03 14.37
N GLU A 49 4.18 -0.97 14.46
CA GLU A 49 3.71 0.38 14.81
C GLU A 49 2.66 0.92 13.84
N PHE A 50 2.65 0.44 12.59
CA PHE A 50 1.70 0.85 11.55
C PHE A 50 0.51 -0.11 11.39
N ARG A 51 0.38 -1.08 12.30
CA ARG A 51 -0.72 -2.07 12.30
C ARG A 51 -1.78 -1.81 13.37
N ASN A 52 -1.60 -0.77 14.17
CA ASN A 52 -2.49 -0.44 15.28
C ASN A 52 -3.19 0.92 15.05
N PRO A 53 -4.41 1.14 15.57
CA PRO A 53 -5.05 2.44 15.52
C PRO A 53 -4.19 3.55 16.15
N SER A 54 -4.36 4.78 15.68
CA SER A 54 -3.50 5.90 16.10
C SER A 54 -3.95 6.51 17.43
N GLY A 55 -3.11 6.40 18.47
CA GLY A 55 -3.35 7.02 19.77
C GLY A 55 -4.70 6.62 20.39
N ASN A 56 -5.54 7.61 20.70
CA ASN A 56 -6.86 7.39 21.28
C ASN A 56 -7.98 7.18 20.21
N SER A 57 -7.63 7.20 18.93
CA SER A 57 -8.58 6.98 17.82
C SER A 57 -8.77 5.48 17.58
N ASN A 58 -9.99 5.08 17.19
CA ASN A 58 -10.28 3.72 16.71
C ASN A 58 -9.89 3.52 15.22
N HIS A 59 -9.14 4.47 14.65
CA HIS A 59 -8.71 4.51 13.26
C HIS A 59 -7.24 4.95 13.17
N GLY A 60 -6.50 4.49 12.16
CA GLY A 60 -5.16 4.97 11.84
C GLY A 60 -4.93 5.02 10.34
N SER A 61 -4.30 6.08 9.85
CA SER A 61 -3.77 6.14 8.49
C SER A 61 -2.32 6.62 8.57
N TYR A 62 -1.41 5.75 8.15
CA TYR A 62 0.03 5.95 8.27
C TYR A 62 0.66 6.10 6.90
N LEU A 63 1.45 7.15 6.72
CA LEU A 63 2.29 7.32 5.54
C LEU A 63 3.48 6.37 5.64
N LEU A 64 3.56 5.40 4.72
CA LEU A 64 4.68 4.46 4.63
C LEU A 64 5.72 4.91 3.62
N HIS A 65 5.27 5.52 2.52
CA HIS A 65 6.13 6.04 1.47
C HIS A 65 5.48 7.21 0.74
N TYR A 66 6.28 8.22 0.41
CA TYR A 66 5.93 9.31 -0.50
C TYR A 66 7.11 9.58 -1.44
N GLY A 67 6.93 9.26 -2.72
CA GLY A 67 7.95 9.42 -3.76
C GLY A 67 7.73 10.67 -4.62
N ASP A 68 8.83 11.21 -5.17
CA ASP A 68 8.80 12.36 -6.08
C ASP A 68 8.08 12.06 -7.41
N ASN A 69 7.94 10.78 -7.77
CA ASN A 69 7.17 10.29 -8.90
C ASN A 69 5.64 10.26 -8.62
N GLY A 70 5.21 10.67 -7.43
CA GLY A 70 3.81 10.71 -7.01
C GLY A 70 3.29 9.40 -6.41
N LEU A 71 4.14 8.37 -6.23
CA LEU A 71 3.74 7.15 -5.53
C LEU A 71 3.50 7.45 -4.04
N LEU A 72 2.30 7.10 -3.58
CA LEU A 72 1.90 7.21 -2.18
C LEU A 72 1.52 5.82 -1.68
N VAL A 73 2.14 5.35 -0.60
CA VAL A 73 1.79 4.09 0.06
C VAL A 73 1.37 4.38 1.49
N THR A 74 0.18 3.91 1.87
CA THR A 74 -0.39 4.12 3.19
C THR A 74 -0.86 2.82 3.81
N ALA A 75 -0.62 2.64 5.12
CA ALA A 75 -1.33 1.63 5.91
C ALA A 75 -2.58 2.26 6.52
N VAL A 76 -3.75 1.69 6.23
CA VAL A 76 -5.02 2.09 6.84
C VAL A 76 -5.45 1.01 7.83
N VAL A 77 -5.61 1.40 9.10
CA VAL A 77 -5.96 0.53 10.21
C VAL A 77 -7.36 0.85 10.70
N TRP A 78 -8.25 -0.13 10.59
CA TRP A 78 -9.63 -0.04 11.03
C TRP A 78 -9.78 -0.73 12.39
N GLY A 79 -10.26 0.00 13.39
CA GLY A 79 -10.68 -0.59 14.65
C GLY A 79 -12.05 -1.24 14.56
N ALA A 80 -12.46 -1.93 15.63
CA ALA A 80 -13.73 -2.65 15.66
C ALA A 80 -14.92 -1.68 15.49
N GLY A 81 -15.79 -1.96 14.52
CA GLY A 81 -16.97 -1.14 14.22
C GLY A 81 -16.68 0.19 13.52
N ASP A 82 -15.41 0.44 13.16
CA ASP A 82 -15.02 1.64 12.43
C ASP A 82 -15.52 1.61 10.98
N HIS A 83 -15.76 2.79 10.42
CA HIS A 83 -16.24 2.96 9.05
C HIS A 83 -15.93 4.37 8.53
N LEU A 84 -15.81 4.49 7.21
CA LEU A 84 -15.66 5.77 6.54
C LEU A 84 -16.87 6.01 5.63
N GLY A 85 -17.35 7.26 5.60
CA GLY A 85 -18.44 7.66 4.72
C GLY A 85 -18.07 7.59 3.23
N PRO A 86 -19.04 7.68 2.31
CA PRO A 86 -18.77 7.73 0.87
C PRO A 86 -17.82 8.87 0.49
N HIS A 87 -16.83 8.59 -0.36
CA HIS A 87 -15.82 9.55 -0.82
C HIS A 87 -15.26 9.17 -2.20
N ASP A 88 -14.57 10.11 -2.86
CA ASP A 88 -13.79 9.89 -4.08
C ASP A 88 -12.28 9.98 -3.80
N HIS A 89 -11.46 9.41 -4.69
CA HIS A 89 -9.99 9.46 -4.58
C HIS A 89 -9.36 10.49 -5.52
N ARG A 90 -10.03 10.79 -6.65
CA ARG A 90 -9.56 11.72 -7.71
C ARG A 90 -8.22 11.35 -8.36
N THR A 91 -7.66 10.20 -7.98
CA THR A 91 -6.50 9.54 -8.56
C THR A 91 -6.83 8.07 -8.79
N TRP A 92 -5.95 7.34 -9.46
CA TRP A 92 -5.96 5.88 -9.36
C TRP A 92 -5.58 5.47 -7.93
N GLY A 93 -5.96 4.26 -7.53
CA GLY A 93 -5.62 3.67 -6.24
C GLY A 93 -5.82 2.17 -6.25
N MET A 94 -5.03 1.45 -5.45
CA MET A 94 -5.11 0.00 -5.26
C MET A 94 -5.22 -0.25 -3.76
N ILE A 95 -6.11 -1.15 -3.36
CA ILE A 95 -6.40 -1.51 -1.96
C ILE A 95 -6.42 -3.03 -1.87
#